data_AF-A0A843AEP9-F1
#
_entry.id   AF-A0A843AEP9-F1
#
_cell.length_a   1.000
_cell.length_b   1.000
_cell.length_c   1.000
_cell.angle_alpha   90.00
_cell.angle_beta   90.00
_cell.angle_gamma   90.00
#
_symmetry.space_group_name_H-M   'P 1'
#
loop_
_entity.id
_entity.type
_entity.pdbx_description
1 polymer ?
#
loop_
_entity_poly.entity_id
_entity_poly.type
_entity_poly.pdbx_seq_one_letter_code
_entity_poly.pdbx_strand_id
1 'polypeptide(L)'
;MPNAKQLAVIIIGIAFISLMVFAIVVPIFSGFGIQPIVNSEGVYVYYHNKWIKENTNNTAWFPKDNGTYLIYLRNLNCPACQNFDPVWSEYMTNYLLSKNPYNITPVEIVCTYFSSSCTDPSAKATFSFYEQLLGNYFGTPYLVLISNLSFIYYNFPPINNTDYFDASLLNQTISTVLYNYLNKNGTS
;
A
#
# COMPACT_ATOMS: atom_id res chain seq x y z
N MET A 1 -11.02 -36.83 -45.62
CA MET A 1 -11.14 -35.36 -45.44
C MET A 1 -12.38 -35.09 -44.60
N PRO A 2 -12.28 -34.28 -43.53
CA PRO A 2 -13.45 -33.93 -42.73
C PRO A 2 -14.44 -33.18 -43.61
N ASN A 3 -15.73 -33.50 -43.51
CA ASN A 3 -16.76 -32.70 -44.18
C ASN A 3 -16.97 -31.36 -43.44
N ALA A 4 -17.68 -30.42 -44.06
CA ALA A 4 -17.87 -29.07 -43.51
C ALA A 4 -18.45 -29.06 -42.07
N LYS A 5 -19.31 -30.04 -41.74
CA LYS A 5 -19.89 -30.18 -40.39
C LYS A 5 -18.86 -30.68 -39.37
N GLN A 6 -18.03 -31.65 -39.76
CA GLN A 6 -16.94 -32.14 -38.91
C GLN A 6 -15.88 -31.05 -38.65
N LEU A 7 -15.56 -30.24 -39.66
CA LEU A 7 -14.63 -29.13 -39.53
C LEU A 7 -15.17 -28.07 -38.54
N ALA A 8 -16.47 -27.75 -38.62
CA ALA A 8 -17.11 -26.81 -37.69
C ALA A 8 -17.06 -27.28 -36.24
N VAL A 9 -17.33 -28.57 -35.98
CA VAL A 9 -17.27 -29.15 -34.63
C VAL A 9 -15.85 -29.10 -34.06
N ILE A 10 -14.83 -29.38 -34.88
CA ILE A 10 -13.42 -29.33 -34.46
C ILE A 10 -13.03 -27.89 -34.11
N ILE A 11 -13.42 -26.90 -34.92
CA ILE A 11 -13.12 -25.49 -34.67
C ILE A 11 -13.79 -25.01 -33.37
N ILE A 12 -15.06 -25.36 -33.16
CA ILE A 12 -15.79 -25.01 -31.92
C ILE A 12 -15.13 -25.66 -30.70
N GLY A 13 -14.72 -26.92 -30.80
CA GLY A 13 -14.01 -27.63 -29.73
C GLY A 13 -12.67 -26.97 -29.38
N ILE A 14 -11.87 -26.60 -30.38
CA ILE A 14 -10.58 -25.90 -30.17
C ILE A 14 -10.81 -24.51 -29.56
N ALA A 15 -11.82 -23.77 -30.01
CA ALA A 15 -12.16 -22.46 -29.45
C ALA A 15 -12.58 -22.57 -27.97
N PHE A 16 -13.40 -23.56 -27.62
CA PHE A 16 -13.79 -23.81 -26.23
C PHE A 16 -12.60 -24.17 -25.34
N ILE A 17 -11.73 -25.07 -25.79
CA ILE A 17 -10.52 -25.45 -25.05
C ILE A 17 -9.62 -24.23 -24.86
N SER A 18 -9.43 -23.43 -25.91
CA SER A 18 -8.60 -22.21 -25.85
C SER A 18 -9.16 -21.20 -24.85
N LEU A 19 -10.48 -21.04 -24.80
CA LEU A 19 -11.16 -20.13 -23.87
C LEU A 19 -11.06 -20.62 -22.42
N MET A 20 -11.16 -21.93 -22.18
CA MET A 20 -10.94 -22.51 -20.84
C MET A 20 -9.49 -22.36 -20.38
N VAL A 21 -8.52 -22.58 -21.28
CA VAL A 21 -7.09 -22.35 -20.98
C VAL A 21 -6.84 -20.88 -20.67
N PHE A 22 -7.36 -19.94 -21.46
CA PHE A 22 -7.24 -18.51 -21.16
C PHE A 22 -7.87 -18.14 -19.80
N ALA A 23 -9.05 -18.68 -19.47
CA ALA A 23 -9.72 -18.41 -18.21
C ALA A 23 -8.98 -18.95 -16.97
N ILE A 24 -8.17 -19.99 -17.13
CA ILE A 24 -7.38 -20.58 -16.03
C ILE A 24 -5.98 -19.94 -15.97
N VAL A 25 -5.35 -19.70 -17.11
CA VAL A 25 -3.96 -19.26 -17.22
C VAL A 25 -3.81 -17.76 -16.95
N VAL A 26 -4.75 -16.93 -17.41
CA VAL A 26 -4.70 -15.46 -17.19
C VAL A 26 -4.73 -15.11 -15.69
N PRO A 27 -5.61 -15.69 -14.85
CA PRO A 27 -5.57 -15.47 -13.40
C PRO A 27 -4.24 -15.91 -12.77
N ILE A 28 -3.69 -17.06 -13.18
CA ILE A 28 -2.43 -17.59 -12.64
C ILE A 28 -1.26 -16.65 -12.95
N PHE A 29 -1.19 -16.08 -14.16
CA PHE A 29 -0.15 -15.10 -14.50
C PHE A 29 -0.39 -13.71 -13.90
N SER A 30 -1.65 -13.32 -13.68
CA SER A 30 -1.96 -12.07 -12.97
C SER A 30 -1.58 -12.10 -11.47
N GLY A 31 -1.44 -13.31 -10.89
CA GLY A 31 -0.98 -13.51 -9.52
C GLY A 31 0.54 -13.39 -9.31
N PHE A 32 1.33 -13.27 -10.39
CA PHE A 32 2.77 -12.96 -10.32
C PHE A 32 3.06 -11.45 -10.27
N GLY A 33 2.02 -10.62 -10.07
CA GLY A 33 2.14 -9.19 -9.89
C GLY A 33 2.62 -8.79 -8.48
N ILE A 34 3.14 -7.57 -8.37
CA ILE A 34 3.36 -6.90 -7.09
C ILE A 34 2.04 -6.91 -6.32
N GLN A 35 2.03 -7.44 -5.09
CA GLN A 35 0.90 -7.32 -4.16
C GLN A 35 1.04 -5.95 -3.47
N PRO A 36 0.28 -4.92 -3.87
CA PRO A 36 0.56 -3.54 -3.45
C PRO A 36 0.02 -3.24 -2.05
N ILE A 37 -0.67 -4.19 -1.42
CA ILE A 37 -1.28 -4.07 -0.09
C ILE A 37 -1.21 -5.38 0.69
N VAL A 38 -1.13 -5.31 2.02
CA VAL A 38 -1.11 -6.48 2.91
C VAL A 38 -2.38 -6.57 3.75
N ASN A 39 -3.08 -7.71 3.69
CA ASN A 39 -4.37 -7.94 4.39
C ASN A 39 -4.24 -8.81 5.65
N SER A 40 -3.14 -8.71 6.38
CA SER A 40 -2.91 -9.43 7.63
C SER A 40 -2.29 -8.48 8.64
N GLU A 41 -2.64 -8.63 9.93
CA GLU A 41 -2.06 -7.79 10.97
C GLU A 41 -0.53 -7.91 11.03
N GLY A 42 0.14 -6.79 11.25
CA GLY A 42 1.60 -6.72 11.26
C GLY A 42 2.13 -5.34 10.92
N VAL A 43 3.45 -5.21 11.06
CA VAL A 43 4.22 -4.11 10.48
C VAL A 43 4.94 -4.66 9.25
N TYR A 44 4.77 -4.02 8.11
CA TYR A 44 5.34 -4.47 6.84
C TYR A 44 6.16 -3.36 6.22
N VAL A 45 7.43 -3.64 5.95
CA VAL A 45 8.32 -2.72 5.21
C VAL A 45 8.47 -3.25 3.79
N TYR A 46 8.24 -2.41 2.79
CA TYR A 46 8.40 -2.81 1.40
C TYR A 46 9.88 -2.72 1.00
N TYR A 47 10.46 -3.86 0.62
CA TYR A 47 11.87 -3.96 0.26
C TYR A 47 12.08 -5.02 -0.83
N HIS A 48 12.88 -4.71 -1.85
CA HIS A 48 13.14 -5.61 -2.98
C HIS A 48 11.88 -6.23 -3.59
N ASN A 49 10.89 -5.39 -3.93
CA ASN A 49 9.63 -5.76 -4.57
C ASN A 49 8.74 -6.71 -3.76
N LYS A 50 8.87 -6.72 -2.43
CA LYS A 50 8.03 -7.52 -1.54
C LYS A 50 7.82 -6.82 -0.21
N TRP A 51 6.68 -7.13 0.42
CA TRP A 51 6.44 -6.80 1.81
C TRP A 51 7.21 -7.75 2.72
N ILE A 52 7.99 -7.18 3.64
CA ILE A 52 8.69 -7.92 4.68
C ILE A 52 7.98 -7.62 6.00
N LYS A 53 7.44 -8.67 6.63
CA LYS A 53 6.84 -8.54 7.96
C LYS A 53 7.96 -8.37 8.99
N GLU A 54 7.93 -7.25 9.69
CA GLU A 54 8.88 -6.94 10.75
C GLU A 54 8.46 -7.61 12.07
N ASN A 55 9.44 -8.18 12.76
CA ASN A 55 9.29 -8.60 14.15
C ASN A 55 10.07 -7.63 15.03
N THR A 56 9.35 -6.80 15.78
CA THR A 56 9.95 -5.79 16.66
C THR A 56 10.10 -6.28 18.09
N ASN A 57 9.91 -7.57 18.36
CA ASN A 57 9.96 -8.15 19.70
C ASN A 57 9.02 -7.40 20.67
N ASN A 58 7.78 -7.15 20.23
CA ASN A 58 6.73 -6.44 20.98
C ASN A 58 7.05 -4.96 21.29
N THR A 59 7.99 -4.34 20.56
CA THR A 59 8.28 -2.90 20.68
C THR A 59 7.70 -2.13 19.49
N ALA A 60 7.58 -0.81 19.61
CA ALA A 60 7.12 0.01 18.50
C ALA A 60 8.15 0.02 17.37
N TRP A 61 7.68 -0.19 16.13
CA TRP A 61 8.49 0.02 14.96
C TRP A 61 8.66 1.52 14.70
N PHE A 62 9.89 1.92 14.38
CA PHE A 62 10.24 3.26 13.92
C PHE A 62 11.40 3.13 12.92
N PRO A 63 11.50 4.00 11.89
CA PRO A 63 12.66 4.02 11.00
C PRO A 63 13.99 4.04 11.76
N LYS A 64 14.94 3.18 11.34
CA LYS A 64 16.25 3.07 12.00
C LYS A 64 17.36 3.84 11.28
N ASP A 65 17.14 4.22 10.03
CA ASP A 65 18.11 4.93 9.21
C ASP A 65 17.57 6.28 8.71
N ASN A 66 18.46 7.07 8.10
CA ASN A 66 18.15 8.37 7.55
C ASN A 66 17.38 8.30 6.20
N GLY A 67 16.62 7.23 5.96
CA GLY A 67 15.78 7.09 4.78
C GLY A 67 14.55 8.00 4.80
N THR A 68 13.77 7.91 3.72
CA THR A 68 12.41 8.47 3.66
C THR A 68 11.41 7.33 3.68
N TYR A 69 10.45 7.39 4.59
CA TYR A 69 9.47 6.35 4.87
C TYR A 69 8.06 6.93 4.80
N LEU A 70 7.20 6.32 4.00
CA LEU A 70 5.78 6.64 3.99
C LEU A 70 5.00 5.49 4.61
N ILE A 71 4.43 5.78 5.76
CA ILE A 71 3.78 4.81 6.64
C ILE A 71 2.27 4.98 6.49
N TYR A 72 1.60 3.89 6.12
CA TYR A 72 0.15 3.79 6.08
C TYR A 72 -0.36 2.99 7.28
N LEU A 73 -0.99 3.68 8.23
CA LEU A 73 -1.68 3.06 9.36
C LEU A 73 -3.13 2.79 8.98
N ARG A 74 -3.53 1.52 9.06
CA ARG A 74 -4.85 1.08 8.60
C ARG A 74 -5.44 0.00 9.48
N ASN A 75 -6.77 0.00 9.48
CA ASN A 75 -7.56 -1.02 10.14
C ASN A 75 -8.33 -1.84 9.11
N LEU A 76 -8.28 -3.17 9.19
CA LEU A 76 -8.97 -4.04 8.23
C LEU A 76 -10.49 -3.86 8.25
N ASN A 77 -11.06 -3.53 9.42
CA ASN A 77 -12.51 -3.33 9.60
C ASN A 77 -12.95 -1.86 9.50
N CYS A 78 -12.09 -0.97 8.99
CA CYS A 78 -12.38 0.45 8.85
C CYS A 78 -12.93 0.77 7.45
N PRO A 79 -14.18 1.24 7.30
CA PRO A 79 -14.77 1.51 5.97
C PRO A 79 -14.01 2.57 5.17
N ALA A 80 -13.53 3.63 5.81
CA ALA A 80 -12.71 4.64 5.13
C ALA A 80 -11.37 4.06 4.64
N CYS A 81 -10.81 3.10 5.36
CA CYS A 81 -9.58 2.40 4.98
C CYS A 81 -9.83 1.50 3.78
N GLN A 82 -10.92 0.73 3.80
CA GLN A 82 -11.36 -0.10 2.67
C GLN A 82 -11.60 0.73 1.40
N ASN A 83 -12.10 1.97 1.54
CA ASN A 83 -12.24 2.90 0.42
C ASN A 83 -10.89 3.48 -0.06
N PHE A 84 -9.91 3.63 0.83
CA PHE A 84 -8.59 4.15 0.50
C PHE A 84 -7.63 3.07 -0.04
N ASP A 85 -7.81 1.81 0.35
CA ASP A 85 -6.93 0.69 -0.03
C ASP A 85 -6.71 0.56 -1.57
N PRO A 86 -7.73 0.71 -2.44
CA PRO A 86 -7.52 0.72 -3.89
C PRO A 86 -6.68 1.90 -4.36
N VAL A 87 -6.87 3.08 -3.75
CA VAL A 87 -6.13 4.31 -4.07
C VAL A 87 -4.68 4.20 -3.61
N TRP A 88 -4.44 3.64 -2.42
CA TRP A 88 -3.11 3.31 -1.96
C TRP A 88 -2.41 2.33 -2.91
N SER A 89 -3.12 1.29 -3.35
CA SER A 89 -2.60 0.28 -4.29
C SER A 89 -2.24 0.90 -5.64
N GLU A 90 -3.09 1.80 -6.15
CA GLU A 90 -2.83 2.56 -7.37
C GLU A 90 -1.62 3.49 -7.19
N TYR A 91 -1.55 4.22 -6.08
CA TYR A 91 -0.44 5.12 -5.78
C TYR A 91 0.89 4.38 -5.70
N MET A 92 0.90 3.23 -5.00
CA MET A 92 2.03 2.32 -4.91
C MET A 92 2.55 1.94 -6.31
N THR A 93 1.65 1.45 -7.16
CA THR A 93 2.01 0.90 -8.48
C THR A 93 2.42 2.00 -9.47
N ASN A 94 1.64 3.09 -9.55
CA ASN A 94 1.76 4.09 -10.61
C ASN A 94 2.73 5.23 -10.29
N TYR A 95 3.12 5.39 -9.01
CA TYR A 95 3.96 6.49 -8.56
C TYR A 95 5.12 6.02 -7.68
N LEU A 96 4.87 5.33 -6.57
CA LEU A 96 5.93 4.99 -5.60
C LEU A 96 6.94 3.95 -6.13
N LEU A 97 6.48 2.95 -6.88
CA LEU A 97 7.36 1.87 -7.34
C LEU A 97 7.91 2.12 -8.74
N SER A 98 7.19 2.87 -9.57
CA SER A 98 7.56 3.09 -10.97
C SER A 98 8.24 4.44 -11.24
N LYS A 99 7.98 5.47 -10.43
CA LYS A 99 8.36 6.86 -10.75
C LYS A 99 8.97 7.65 -9.60
N ASN A 100 9.24 7.02 -8.46
CA ASN A 100 9.59 7.70 -7.21
C ASN A 100 10.99 8.33 -7.23
N PRO A 101 11.09 9.66 -7.40
CA PRO A 101 12.39 10.32 -7.52
C PRO A 101 13.05 10.51 -6.14
N TYR A 102 12.33 10.23 -5.05
CA TYR A 102 12.77 10.49 -3.68
C TYR A 102 13.12 9.23 -2.89
N ASN A 103 13.10 8.05 -3.53
CA ASN A 103 13.43 6.77 -2.90
C ASN A 103 12.64 6.52 -1.58
N ILE A 104 11.35 6.89 -1.57
CA ILE A 104 10.44 6.64 -0.45
C ILE A 104 10.28 5.13 -0.25
N THR A 105 10.47 4.66 0.99
CA THR A 105 10.22 3.30 1.45
C THR A 105 8.78 3.18 1.98
N PRO A 106 7.89 2.44 1.30
CA PRO A 106 6.54 2.20 1.79
C PRO A 106 6.52 1.31 3.02
N VAL A 107 5.65 1.63 3.97
CA VAL A 107 5.42 0.84 5.18
C VAL A 107 3.93 0.73 5.44
N GLU A 108 3.44 -0.45 5.77
CA GLU A 108 2.07 -0.68 6.22
C GLU A 108 2.06 -1.14 7.67
N ILE A 109 1.23 -0.49 8.49
CA ILE A 109 0.93 -0.93 9.85
C ILE A 109 -0.54 -1.31 9.86
N VAL A 110 -0.79 -2.59 10.00
CA VAL A 110 -2.11 -3.19 9.83
C VAL A 110 -2.57 -3.79 11.16
N CYS A 111 -3.73 -3.38 11.62
CA CYS A 111 -4.47 -4.01 12.70
C CYS A 111 -5.91 -4.31 12.25
N THR A 112 -6.64 -5.15 12.95
CA THR A 112 -8.07 -5.37 12.65
C THR A 112 -8.90 -4.16 13.05
N TYR A 113 -8.69 -3.65 14.27
CA TYR A 113 -9.37 -2.48 14.82
C TYR A 113 -8.55 -1.83 15.94
N PHE A 114 -7.70 -0.86 15.59
CA PHE A 114 -6.81 -0.11 16.47
C PHE A 114 -5.93 -1.01 17.37
N SER A 115 -5.20 -0.42 18.31
CA SER A 115 -4.34 -1.14 19.24
C SER A 115 -5.10 -2.09 20.18
N SER A 116 -6.37 -1.79 20.48
CA SER A 116 -7.20 -2.56 21.42
C SER A 116 -7.55 -3.96 20.92
N SER A 117 -7.77 -4.14 19.62
CA SER A 117 -8.16 -5.41 19.00
C SER A 117 -7.08 -6.01 18.09
N CYS A 118 -5.84 -5.50 18.16
CA CYS A 118 -4.72 -6.00 17.37
C CYS A 118 -4.07 -7.21 18.05
N THR A 119 -3.99 -8.34 17.35
CA THR A 119 -3.40 -9.59 17.84
C THR A 119 -1.91 -9.69 17.56
N ASP A 120 -1.44 -9.08 16.47
CA ASP A 120 -0.01 -8.99 16.18
C ASP A 120 0.70 -8.06 17.19
N PRO A 121 1.67 -8.55 17.99
CA PRO A 121 2.28 -7.74 19.03
C PRO A 121 3.11 -6.56 18.51
N SER A 122 3.78 -6.72 17.36
CA SER A 122 4.60 -5.68 16.75
C SER A 122 3.70 -4.56 16.23
N ALA A 123 2.63 -4.93 15.52
CA ALA A 123 1.63 -3.98 15.05
C ALA A 123 0.96 -3.26 16.20
N LYS A 124 0.51 -4.00 17.24
CA LYS A 124 -0.12 -3.43 18.43
C LYS A 124 0.75 -2.38 19.10
N ALA A 125 2.01 -2.71 19.40
CA ALA A 125 2.94 -1.79 20.05
C ALA A 125 3.20 -0.55 19.18
N THR A 126 3.33 -0.74 17.87
CA THR A 126 3.56 0.35 16.91
C THR A 126 2.33 1.26 16.80
N PHE A 127 1.14 0.69 16.70
CA PHE A 127 -0.11 1.45 16.63
C PHE A 127 -0.32 2.29 17.88
N SER A 128 -0.12 1.70 19.07
CA SER A 128 -0.19 2.42 20.33
C SER A 128 0.82 3.56 20.42
N PHE A 129 2.03 3.36 19.90
CA PHE A 129 3.05 4.41 19.87
C PHE A 129 2.60 5.61 19.01
N TYR A 130 2.13 5.38 17.78
CA TYR A 130 1.66 6.47 16.91
C TYR A 130 0.38 7.12 17.45
N GLU A 131 -0.54 6.34 18.04
CA GLU A 131 -1.74 6.86 18.69
C GLU A 131 -1.40 7.82 19.84
N GLN A 132 -0.44 7.44 20.70
CA GLN A 132 0.03 8.31 21.78
C GLN A 132 0.78 9.55 21.27
N LEU A 133 1.63 9.37 20.26
CA LEU A 133 2.47 10.44 19.72
C LEU A 133 1.64 11.50 18.97
N LEU A 134 0.63 11.07 18.21
CA LEU A 134 -0.20 11.95 17.37
C LEU A 134 -1.44 12.46 18.12
N GLY A 135 -1.79 11.84 19.25
CA GLY A 135 -2.81 12.31 20.18
C GLY A 135 -4.23 12.27 19.61
N ASN A 136 -5.08 13.19 20.08
CA ASN A 136 -6.54 13.19 19.86
C ASN A 136 -6.99 13.32 18.38
N TYR A 137 -6.08 13.58 17.45
CA TYR A 137 -6.37 13.69 16.02
C TYR A 137 -6.05 12.41 15.24
N PHE A 138 -5.60 11.37 15.93
CA PHE A 138 -5.28 10.09 15.31
C PHE A 138 -6.55 9.29 14.96
N GLY A 139 -6.54 8.67 13.79
CA GLY A 139 -7.59 7.81 13.27
C GLY A 139 -7.05 6.87 12.20
N THR A 140 -7.91 6.22 11.42
CA THR A 140 -7.50 5.49 10.21
C THR A 140 -8.50 5.72 9.07
N PRO A 141 -8.07 5.77 7.80
CA PRO A 141 -6.69 5.61 7.31
C PRO A 141 -5.82 6.80 7.70
N TYR A 142 -4.55 6.57 8.03
CA TYR A 142 -3.65 7.65 8.42
C TYR A 142 -2.28 7.46 7.81
N LEU A 143 -1.68 8.57 7.37
CA LEU A 143 -0.41 8.57 6.68
C LEU A 143 0.61 9.35 7.51
N VAL A 144 1.80 8.78 7.65
CA VAL A 144 2.94 9.45 8.26
C VAL A 144 4.12 9.39 7.30
N LEU A 145 4.66 10.55 6.94
CA LEU A 145 5.89 10.68 6.17
C LEU A 145 7.01 11.08 7.12
N ILE A 146 8.03 10.23 7.19
CA ILE A 146 9.25 10.47 7.96
C ILE A 146 10.41 10.56 6.97
N SER A 147 11.23 11.59 7.07
CA SER A 147 12.45 11.73 6.27
C SER A 147 13.60 12.13 7.18
N ASN A 148 14.75 11.45 7.10
CA ASN A 148 15.88 11.67 8.00
C ASN A 148 15.45 11.68 9.49
N LEU A 149 14.66 10.69 9.88
CA LEU A 149 14.09 10.52 11.23
C LEU A 149 13.20 11.69 11.72
N SER A 150 12.85 12.62 10.84
CA SER A 150 11.98 13.75 11.13
C SER A 150 10.57 13.52 10.59
N PHE A 151 9.55 13.78 11.40
CA PHE A 151 8.17 13.81 10.94
C PHE A 151 7.94 15.05 10.07
N ILE A 152 7.54 14.84 8.81
CA ILE A 152 7.33 15.94 7.86
C ILE A 152 5.89 16.01 7.34
N TYR A 153 5.12 14.93 7.48
CA TYR A 153 3.69 14.92 7.27
C TYR A 153 3.04 13.84 8.15
N TYR A 154 1.90 14.16 8.73
CA TYR A 154 1.09 13.24 9.53
C TYR A 154 -0.36 13.69 9.45
N ASN A 155 -1.17 13.01 8.65
CA ASN A 155 -2.58 13.36 8.45
C ASN A 155 -3.37 12.20 7.82
N PHE A 156 -4.69 12.37 7.74
CA PHE A 156 -5.54 11.57 6.86
C PHE A 156 -5.12 11.75 5.39
N PRO A 157 -5.29 10.72 4.54
CA PRO A 157 -5.05 10.85 3.10
C PRO A 157 -5.84 12.03 2.51
N PRO A 158 -5.26 12.77 1.55
CA PRO A 158 -5.94 13.90 0.94
C PRO A 158 -7.16 13.42 0.15
N ILE A 159 -8.25 14.17 0.28
CA ILE A 159 -9.47 14.00 -0.51
C ILE A 159 -9.56 15.12 -1.54
N ASN A 160 -10.12 14.81 -2.70
CA ASN A 160 -10.38 15.80 -3.74
C ASN A 160 -11.62 16.66 -3.38
N ASN A 161 -11.99 17.56 -4.29
CA ASN A 161 -13.15 18.45 -4.13
C ASN A 161 -14.52 17.73 -4.18
N THR A 162 -14.54 16.42 -4.42
CA THR A 162 -15.75 15.59 -4.40
C THR A 162 -15.77 14.62 -3.22
N ASP A 163 -14.90 14.83 -2.22
CA ASP A 163 -14.75 14.01 -1.01
C ASP A 163 -14.30 12.56 -1.26
N TYR A 164 -13.62 12.31 -2.39
CA TYR A 164 -13.01 11.01 -2.70
C TYR A 164 -11.49 11.04 -2.60
N PHE A 165 -10.91 9.91 -2.21
CA PHE A 165 -9.47 9.70 -2.30
C PHE A 165 -9.02 9.63 -3.76
N ASP A 166 -7.82 10.14 -4.05
CA ASP A 166 -7.26 10.16 -5.39
C ASP A 166 -5.74 9.93 -5.35
N ALA A 167 -5.24 9.01 -6.18
CA ALA A 167 -3.84 8.60 -6.16
C ALA A 167 -2.89 9.67 -6.70
N SER A 168 -3.36 10.46 -7.67
CA SER A 168 -2.60 11.57 -8.25
C SER A 168 -2.47 12.72 -7.24
N LEU A 169 -3.55 13.05 -6.54
CA LEU A 169 -3.57 14.02 -5.46
C LEU A 169 -2.66 13.59 -4.31
N LEU A 170 -2.75 12.32 -3.89
CA LEU A 170 -1.83 11.76 -2.89
C LEU A 170 -0.37 11.92 -3.31
N ASN A 171 -0.05 11.56 -4.56
CA ASN A 171 1.30 11.75 -5.10
C ASN A 171 1.74 13.22 -5.07
N GLN A 172 0.87 14.13 -5.50
CA GLN A 172 1.14 15.57 -5.52
C GLN A 172 1.41 16.08 -4.10
N THR A 173 0.58 15.70 -3.12
CA THR A 173 0.71 16.10 -1.72
C THR A 173 2.04 15.62 -1.15
N ILE A 174 2.33 14.32 -1.23
CA ILE A 174 3.56 13.73 -0.68
C ILE A 174 4.79 14.32 -1.34
N SER A 175 4.80 14.44 -2.67
CA SER A 175 5.91 15.02 -3.43
C SER A 175 6.16 16.49 -3.05
N THR A 176 5.10 17.28 -2.89
CA THR A 176 5.22 18.70 -2.53
C THR A 176 5.79 18.87 -1.13
N VAL A 177 5.29 18.10 -0.15
CA VAL A 177 5.83 18.12 1.21
C VAL A 177 7.32 17.78 1.20
N LEU A 178 7.69 16.71 0.52
CA LEU A 178 9.06 16.23 0.49
C LEU A 178 9.99 17.20 -0.24
N TYR A 179 9.58 17.74 -1.38
CA TYR A 179 10.31 18.79 -2.09
C TYR A 179 10.58 20.01 -1.19
N ASN A 180 9.56 20.49 -0.48
CA ASN A 180 9.72 21.64 0.41
C ASN A 180 10.66 21.33 1.58
N TYR A 181 10.56 20.14 2.18
CA TYR A 181 11.44 19.72 3.27
C TYR A 181 12.90 19.63 2.81
N LEU A 182 13.15 18.98 1.67
CA LEU A 182 14.50 18.78 1.15
C LEU A 182 15.15 20.10 0.72
N ASN A 183 14.41 21.02 0.08
CA ASN A 183 14.96 22.30 -0.36
C ASN A 183 15.15 23.31 0.77
N LYS A 184 14.33 23.26 1.81
CA LYS A 184 14.51 24.11 3.00
C LYS A 184 15.77 23.74 3.80
N ASN A 185 16.16 22.46 3.74
CA ASN A 185 17.35 21.94 4.44
C ASN A 185 18.58 21.81 3.54
N GLY A 186 18.44 21.99 2.21
CA GLY A 186 19.52 21.93 1.22
C GLY A 186 20.27 23.25 1.00
N THR A 187 19.87 24.34 1.67
CA THR A 187 20.62 25.60 1.71
C THR A 187 21.49 25.62 2.98
N SER A 188 22.65 24.97 2.91
CA SER A 188 23.76 25.14 3.85
C SER A 188 25.06 25.27 3.07
#